data_AF-A0A3C0GD47-F1
#
_entry.id   AF-A0A3C0GD47-F1
#
_cell.length_a   1.000
_cell.length_b   1.000
_cell.length_c   1.000
_cell.angle_alpha   90.00
_cell.angle_beta   90.00
_cell.angle_gamma   90.00
#
_symmetry.space_group_name_H-M   'P 1'
#
loop_
_entity.id
_entity.type
_entity.pdbx_description
1 polymer ?
#
loop_
_entity_poly.entity_id
_entity_poly.type
_entity_poly.pdbx_seq_one_letter_code
_entity_poly.pdbx_strand_id
1 'polypeptide(L)'
;MKVDFGFLKKFFVVLFILLGVLAVSKLDELQFSFDFSQFFPEEDPDLAFYDKYVEEFGTDDNFLLIAVKNPTDVFQEDFLKKFQAISKESKDFEFVLESSSITSLSYPLKTSFGYTTLLNIHIKDPNLYEQAWDKIKSDSLFINTLIAKDRKSMVLALQTEDNLNYQQSKQLLNQIRASLKANNLPNYH
;
A
#
# COMPACT_ATOMS: atom_id res chain seq x y z
N MET A 1 17.51 2.38 -67.92
CA MET A 1 17.65 1.29 -66.93
C MET A 1 16.41 1.33 -66.04
N LYS A 2 15.41 0.46 -66.28
CA LYS A 2 14.20 0.41 -65.43
C LYS A 2 14.59 -0.30 -64.14
N VAL A 3 14.65 0.43 -63.03
CA VAL A 3 14.88 -0.16 -61.71
C VAL A 3 13.68 -1.06 -61.40
N ASP A 4 13.93 -2.35 -61.22
CA ASP A 4 12.88 -3.31 -60.89
C ASP A 4 12.46 -3.13 -59.42
N PHE A 5 11.41 -2.33 -59.22
CA PHE A 5 10.79 -2.08 -57.92
C PHE A 5 10.14 -3.34 -57.29
N GLY A 6 10.02 -4.46 -58.02
CA GLY A 6 9.40 -5.69 -57.52
C GLY A 6 10.20 -6.37 -56.41
N PHE A 7 11.53 -6.40 -56.53
CA PHE A 7 12.41 -6.98 -55.52
C PHE A 7 12.43 -6.15 -54.23
N LEU A 8 12.51 -4.82 -54.37
CA LEU A 8 12.47 -3.88 -53.23
C LEU A 8 11.17 -4.03 -52.42
N LYS A 9 10.02 -4.14 -53.12
CA LYS A 9 8.72 -4.35 -52.47
C LYS A 9 8.68 -5.66 -51.66
N LYS A 10 9.14 -6.77 -52.23
CA LYS A 10 9.19 -8.06 -51.52
C LYS A 10 10.12 -8.02 -50.31
N PHE A 11 11.26 -7.34 -50.45
CA PHE A 11 12.18 -7.12 -49.34
C PHE A 11 11.52 -6.34 -48.20
N PHE A 12 10.85 -5.22 -48.49
CA PHE A 12 10.14 -4.45 -47.45
C PHE A 12 9.00 -5.23 -46.80
N VAL A 13 8.26 -6.06 -47.54
CA VAL A 13 7.22 -6.92 -46.97
C VAL A 13 7.82 -7.93 -45.99
N VAL A 14 8.91 -8.61 -46.39
CA VAL A 14 9.60 -9.57 -45.51
C VAL A 14 10.17 -8.87 -44.29
N LEU A 15 10.78 -7.70 -44.47
CA LEU A 15 11.30 -6.88 -43.37
C LEU A 15 10.19 -6.47 -42.40
N PHE A 16 9.04 -6.03 -42.90
CA PHE A 16 7.91 -5.62 -42.06
C PHE A 16 7.31 -6.78 -41.28
N ILE A 17 7.21 -7.97 -41.91
CA ILE A 17 6.80 -9.20 -41.21
C ILE A 17 7.81 -9.55 -40.12
N LEU A 18 9.11 -9.47 -40.40
CA LEU A 18 10.17 -9.77 -39.43
C LEU A 18 10.14 -8.78 -38.26
N LEU A 19 9.98 -7.49 -38.51
CA LEU A 19 9.79 -6.47 -37.48
C LEU A 19 8.50 -6.71 -36.67
N GLY A 20 7.42 -7.16 -37.32
CA GLY A 20 6.18 -7.52 -36.66
C GLY A 20 6.35 -8.72 -35.71
N VAL A 21 7.07 -9.77 -36.14
CA VAL A 21 7.39 -10.92 -35.28
C VAL A 21 8.28 -10.49 -34.11
N LEU A 22 9.27 -9.63 -34.34
CA LEU A 22 10.11 -9.08 -33.27
C LEU A 22 9.29 -8.26 -32.28
N ALA A 23 8.37 -7.42 -32.74
CA ALA A 23 7.48 -6.65 -31.86
C ALA A 23 6.57 -7.57 -31.01
N VAL A 24 5.99 -8.62 -31.62
CA VAL A 24 5.19 -9.61 -30.90
C VAL A 24 6.02 -10.35 -29.85
N SER A 25 7.28 -10.67 -30.15
CA SER A 25 8.18 -11.34 -29.19
C SER A 25 8.49 -10.48 -27.95
N LYS A 26 8.22 -9.18 -28.00
CA LYS A 26 8.44 -8.22 -26.92
C LYS A 26 7.18 -7.88 -26.13
N LEU A 27 6.03 -8.49 -26.45
CA LEU A 27 4.77 -8.22 -25.73
C LEU A 27 4.83 -8.62 -24.25
N ASP A 28 5.60 -9.66 -23.90
CA ASP A 28 5.77 -10.09 -22.51
C ASP A 28 6.60 -9.09 -21.67
N GLU A 29 7.35 -8.19 -22.31
CA GLU A 29 8.13 -7.13 -21.67
C GLU A 29 7.35 -5.82 -21.53
N LEU A 30 6.07 -5.78 -21.92
CA LEU A 30 5.24 -4.58 -21.81
C LEU A 30 5.05 -4.18 -20.35
N GLN A 31 5.52 -2.97 -20.00
CA GLN A 31 5.39 -2.40 -18.67
C GLN A 31 4.31 -1.32 -18.65
N PHE A 32 3.52 -1.29 -17.58
CA PHE A 32 2.58 -0.20 -17.31
C PHE A 32 3.22 0.73 -16.27
N SER A 33 3.32 2.01 -16.61
CA SER A 33 3.66 3.06 -15.65
C SER A 33 2.36 3.63 -15.07
N PHE A 34 2.34 3.80 -13.75
CA PHE A 34 1.23 4.45 -13.03
C PHE A 34 1.56 5.91 -12.66
N ASP A 35 2.70 6.42 -13.11
CA ASP A 35 3.13 7.79 -12.86
C ASP A 35 2.29 8.76 -13.72
N PHE A 36 1.53 9.66 -13.09
CA PHE A 36 0.72 10.64 -13.81
C PHE A 36 1.54 11.82 -14.33
N SER A 37 2.75 12.06 -13.80
CA SER A 37 3.60 13.17 -14.22
C SER A 37 4.00 13.07 -15.69
N GLN A 38 4.09 11.84 -16.23
CA GLN A 38 4.46 11.58 -17.63
C GLN A 38 3.49 12.17 -18.68
N PHE A 39 2.31 12.62 -18.25
CA PHE A 39 1.34 13.28 -19.13
C PHE A 39 1.56 14.79 -19.27
N PHE A 40 2.44 15.36 -18.44
CA PHE A 40 2.75 16.80 -18.44
C PHE A 40 4.02 17.09 -19.25
N PRO A 41 4.13 18.28 -19.89
CA PRO A 41 5.37 18.72 -20.52
C PRO A 41 6.50 18.88 -19.51
N GLU A 42 7.73 18.52 -19.87
CA GLU A 42 8.90 18.65 -18.97
C GLU A 42 9.18 20.10 -18.55
N GLU A 43 8.79 21.09 -19.37
CA GLU A 43 8.97 22.53 -19.09
C GLU A 43 7.78 23.17 -18.37
N ASP A 44 6.85 22.37 -17.83
CA ASP A 44 5.67 22.87 -17.13
C ASP A 44 6.06 23.39 -15.71
N PRO A 45 5.81 24.68 -15.39
CA PRO A 45 6.12 25.22 -14.07
C PRO A 45 5.32 24.57 -12.94
N ASP A 46 4.13 24.04 -13.22
CA ASP A 46 3.30 23.34 -12.23
C ASP A 46 3.88 21.96 -11.91
N LEU A 47 4.45 21.27 -12.91
CA LEU A 47 5.20 20.02 -12.70
C LEU A 47 6.43 20.25 -11.82
N ALA A 48 7.22 21.30 -12.10
CA ALA A 48 8.38 21.63 -11.30
C ALA A 48 8.05 22.03 -9.84
N PHE A 49 6.86 22.59 -9.61
CA PHE A 49 6.36 22.83 -8.24
C PHE A 49 5.94 21.52 -7.57
N TYR A 50 5.22 20.66 -8.28
CA TYR A 50 4.80 19.35 -7.80
C TYR A 50 5.99 18.47 -7.40
N ASP A 51 7.02 18.39 -8.23
CA ASP A 51 8.21 17.58 -7.95
C ASP A 51 8.91 17.99 -6.65
N LYS A 52 9.04 19.31 -6.41
CA LYS A 52 9.60 19.85 -5.15
C LYS A 52 8.72 19.52 -3.95
N TYR A 53 7.40 19.58 -4.13
CA TYR A 53 6.46 19.24 -3.07
C TYR A 53 6.58 17.76 -2.70
N VAL A 54 6.64 16.87 -3.69
CA VAL A 54 6.84 15.42 -3.49
C VAL A 54 8.20 15.13 -2.85
N GLU A 55 9.26 15.84 -3.24
CA GLU A 55 10.59 15.70 -2.61
C GLU A 55 10.57 16.04 -1.12
N GLU A 56 9.80 17.07 -0.71
CA GLU A 56 9.75 17.51 0.69
C GLU A 56 8.75 16.73 1.54
N PHE A 57 7.60 16.35 0.98
CA PHE A 57 6.47 15.78 1.72
C PHE A 57 6.16 14.32 1.40
N GLY A 58 6.78 13.76 0.36
CA GLY A 58 6.46 12.44 -0.17
C GLY A 58 5.28 12.46 -1.15
N THR A 59 5.07 11.33 -1.82
CA THR A 59 3.91 11.07 -2.68
C THR A 59 2.67 10.74 -1.82
N ASP A 60 1.48 10.99 -2.36
CA ASP A 60 0.19 10.68 -1.73
C ASP A 60 -0.52 9.49 -2.37
N ASP A 61 0.18 8.69 -3.18
CA ASP A 61 -0.35 7.51 -3.87
C ASP A 61 0.37 6.20 -3.51
N ASN A 62 1.34 6.26 -2.58
CA ASN A 62 2.17 5.13 -2.14
C ASN A 62 1.62 4.45 -0.87
N PHE A 63 0.30 4.25 -0.75
CA PHE A 63 -0.26 3.60 0.43
C PHE A 63 -1.30 2.54 0.11
N LEU A 64 -1.41 1.56 1.01
CA LEU A 64 -2.41 0.50 0.98
C LEU A 64 -3.12 0.42 2.33
N LEU A 65 -4.45 0.54 2.29
CA LEU A 65 -5.31 0.40 3.48
C LEU A 65 -6.02 -0.95 3.41
N ILE A 66 -5.82 -1.80 4.42
CA ILE A 66 -6.48 -3.10 4.53
C ILE A 66 -7.47 -3.05 5.67
N ALA A 67 -8.76 -3.16 5.37
CA ALA A 67 -9.81 -3.14 6.37
C ALA A 67 -10.12 -4.58 6.83
N VAL A 68 -9.72 -4.93 8.04
CA VAL A 68 -9.95 -6.25 8.64
C VAL A 68 -11.19 -6.22 9.53
N LYS A 69 -12.17 -7.08 9.25
CA LYS A 69 -13.48 -7.11 9.91
C LYS A 69 -13.54 -8.18 11.00
N ASN A 70 -14.15 -7.80 12.12
CA ASN A 70 -14.72 -8.73 13.09
C ASN A 70 -16.20 -8.38 13.32
N PRO A 71 -17.15 -9.12 12.73
CA PRO A 71 -18.57 -8.75 12.77
C PRO A 71 -19.16 -8.59 14.17
N THR A 72 -18.59 -9.28 15.16
CA THR A 72 -19.01 -9.21 16.56
C THR A 72 -18.44 -7.96 17.24
N ASP A 73 -17.12 -7.90 17.43
CA ASP A 73 -16.43 -6.77 18.05
C ASP A 73 -14.90 -6.90 17.85
N VAL A 74 -14.23 -5.83 17.42
CA VAL A 74 -12.76 -5.82 17.29
C VAL A 74 -12.03 -5.80 18.64
N PHE A 75 -12.69 -5.49 19.76
CA PHE A 75 -12.13 -5.58 21.11
C PHE A 75 -12.24 -7.00 21.71
N GLN A 76 -12.06 -8.02 20.89
CA GLN A 76 -11.87 -9.40 21.34
C GLN A 76 -10.38 -9.70 21.42
N GLU A 77 -9.92 -10.25 22.56
CA GLU A 77 -8.49 -10.50 22.82
C GLU A 77 -7.83 -11.32 21.70
N ASP A 78 -8.48 -12.40 21.26
CA ASP A 78 -7.97 -13.23 20.17
C ASP A 78 -7.87 -12.49 18.84
N PHE A 79 -8.83 -11.61 18.54
CA PHE A 79 -8.78 -10.78 17.33
C PHE A 79 -7.64 -9.77 17.41
N LEU A 80 -7.52 -9.03 18.52
CA LEU A 80 -6.46 -8.05 18.72
C LEU A 80 -5.07 -8.66 18.64
N LYS A 81 -4.87 -9.87 19.20
CA LYS A 81 -3.60 -10.61 19.07
C LYS A 81 -3.26 -10.93 17.63
N LYS A 82 -4.22 -11.46 16.86
CA LYS A 82 -4.04 -11.79 15.43
C LYS A 82 -3.79 -10.53 14.60
N PHE A 83 -4.53 -9.46 14.86
CA PHE A 83 -4.39 -8.19 14.16
C PHE A 83 -3.05 -7.51 14.47
N GLN A 84 -2.59 -7.55 15.73
CA GLN A 84 -1.25 -7.05 16.06
C GLN A 84 -0.15 -7.91 15.43
N ALA A 85 -0.33 -9.23 15.34
CA ALA A 85 0.64 -10.11 14.69
C ALA A 85 0.87 -9.70 13.23
N ILE A 86 -0.20 -9.59 12.42
CA ILE A 86 -0.07 -9.11 11.05
C ILE A 86 0.48 -7.68 10.97
N SER A 87 0.07 -6.76 11.86
CA SER A 87 0.59 -5.38 11.86
C SER A 87 2.11 -5.32 12.13
N LYS A 88 2.64 -6.30 12.87
CA LYS A 88 4.09 -6.46 13.09
C LYS A 88 4.78 -7.11 11.90
N GLU A 89 4.23 -8.23 11.41
CA GLU A 89 4.77 -8.95 10.25
C GLU A 89 4.85 -8.06 9.01
N SER A 90 3.86 -7.18 8.81
CA SER A 90 3.80 -6.33 7.62
C SER A 90 4.90 -5.28 7.52
N LYS A 91 5.64 -5.04 8.60
CA LYS A 91 6.84 -4.18 8.57
C LYS A 91 7.98 -4.79 7.78
N ASP A 92 7.98 -6.11 7.65
CA ASP A 92 9.03 -6.88 6.99
C ASP A 92 8.62 -7.34 5.58
N PHE A 93 7.44 -6.94 5.09
CA PHE A 93 7.01 -7.24 3.72
C PHE A 93 7.83 -6.42 2.73
N GLU A 94 8.20 -7.03 1.61
CA GLU A 94 8.89 -6.30 0.55
C GLU A 94 8.03 -5.13 0.05
N PHE A 95 8.71 -4.05 -0.29
CA PHE A 95 8.11 -2.80 -0.76
C PHE A 95 7.32 -2.04 0.30
N VAL A 96 7.28 -2.46 1.56
CA VAL A 96 6.64 -1.71 2.66
C VAL A 96 7.70 -0.87 3.37
N LEU A 97 7.47 0.44 3.45
CA LEU A 97 8.30 1.39 4.18
C LEU A 97 7.82 1.59 5.62
N GLU A 98 6.50 1.66 5.80
CA GLU A 98 5.88 1.84 7.12
C GLU A 98 4.62 1.00 7.28
N SER A 99 4.36 0.54 8.52
CA SER A 99 3.13 -0.14 8.91
C SER A 99 2.54 0.49 10.16
N SER A 100 1.30 0.96 10.03
CA SER A 100 0.57 1.67 11.07
C SER A 100 -0.81 1.08 11.29
N SER A 101 -1.21 0.95 12.55
CA SER A 101 -2.54 0.50 12.96
C SER A 101 -2.86 0.99 14.36
N ILE A 102 -4.13 0.91 14.76
CA ILE A 102 -4.54 1.29 16.12
C ILE A 102 -3.82 0.47 17.21
N THR A 103 -3.30 -0.71 16.87
CA THR A 103 -2.58 -1.60 17.80
C THR A 103 -1.06 -1.40 17.83
N SER A 104 -0.50 -0.67 16.86
CA SER A 104 0.93 -0.32 16.82
C SER A 104 1.19 1.13 17.24
N LEU A 105 0.21 2.02 17.05
CA LEU A 105 0.33 3.42 17.43
C LEU A 105 0.26 3.63 18.95
N SER A 106 0.96 4.67 19.40
CA SER A 106 1.02 5.09 20.80
C SER A 106 1.20 6.60 20.90
N TYR A 107 0.70 7.19 21.98
CA TYR A 107 0.86 8.62 22.23
C TYR A 107 2.20 8.89 22.92
N PRO A 108 2.99 9.87 22.48
CA PRO A 108 4.14 10.32 23.25
C PRO A 108 3.67 10.98 24.55
N LEU A 109 4.30 10.63 25.67
CA LEU A 109 4.06 11.21 26.98
C LEU A 109 5.36 11.76 27.53
N LYS A 110 5.32 13.02 27.96
CA LYS A 110 6.41 13.64 28.70
C LYS A 110 6.18 13.46 30.20
N THR A 111 7.14 12.85 30.88
CA THR A 111 7.13 12.63 32.32
C THR A 111 8.29 13.37 32.97
N SER A 112 8.29 13.47 34.30
CA SER A 112 9.42 14.02 35.06
C SER A 112 10.72 13.22 34.89
N PHE A 113 10.63 12.00 34.35
CA PHE A 113 11.76 11.10 34.09
C PHE A 113 12.12 11.00 32.60
N GLY A 114 11.54 11.83 31.73
CA GLY A 114 11.80 11.83 30.30
C GLY A 114 10.57 11.45 29.46
N TYR A 115 10.81 11.08 28.20
CA TYR A 115 9.75 10.71 27.25
C TYR A 115 9.44 9.21 27.33
N THR A 116 8.15 8.88 27.30
CA THR A 116 7.64 7.51 27.21
C THR A 116 6.45 7.49 26.25
N THR A 117 5.84 6.34 26.03
CA THR A 117 4.65 6.21 25.17
C THR A 117 3.50 5.53 25.88
N LEU A 118 2.28 5.94 25.54
CA LEU A 118 1.04 5.35 26.01
C LEU A 118 0.37 4.60 24.87
N LEU A 119 0.26 3.27 25.01
CA LEU A 119 -0.40 2.42 24.04
C LEU A 119 -1.88 2.80 23.88
N ASN A 120 -2.37 2.74 22.65
CA ASN A 120 -3.79 2.96 22.37
C ASN A 120 -4.66 1.81 22.89
N ILE A 121 -4.17 0.56 22.79
CA ILE A 121 -4.88 -0.64 23.24
C ILE A 121 -3.92 -1.56 23.98
N HIS A 122 -4.27 -1.93 25.22
CA HIS A 122 -3.52 -2.87 26.04
C HIS A 122 -3.94 -4.31 25.73
N ILE A 123 -3.42 -4.91 24.66
CA ILE A 123 -3.89 -6.21 24.14
C ILE A 123 -3.93 -7.32 25.21
N LYS A 124 -3.01 -7.32 26.17
CA LYS A 124 -2.92 -8.36 27.21
C LYS A 124 -3.83 -8.13 28.42
N ASP A 125 -4.57 -7.02 28.47
CA ASP A 125 -5.45 -6.68 29.58
C ASP A 125 -6.86 -6.31 29.09
N PRO A 126 -7.76 -7.30 28.98
CA PRO A 126 -9.14 -7.07 28.54
C PRO A 126 -9.93 -6.09 29.42
N ASN A 127 -9.55 -5.91 30.69
CA ASN A 127 -10.26 -4.99 31.59
C ASN A 127 -10.11 -3.52 31.17
N LEU A 128 -9.09 -3.22 30.35
CA LEU A 128 -8.81 -1.86 29.87
C LEU A 128 -9.44 -1.56 28.51
N TYR A 129 -10.15 -2.51 27.88
CA TYR A 129 -10.65 -2.34 26.51
C TYR A 129 -11.72 -1.26 26.40
N GLU A 130 -12.67 -1.20 27.33
CA GLU A 130 -13.71 -0.15 27.29
C GLU A 130 -13.12 1.24 27.57
N GLN A 131 -12.15 1.34 28.47
CA GLN A 131 -11.42 2.60 28.70
C GLN A 131 -10.62 3.03 27.46
N ALA A 132 -9.94 2.07 26.80
CA ALA A 132 -9.25 2.33 25.54
C ALA A 132 -10.22 2.81 24.47
N TRP A 133 -11.39 2.19 24.37
CA TRP A 133 -12.44 2.58 23.45
C TRP A 133 -12.95 4.00 23.70
N ASP A 134 -13.24 4.38 24.96
CA ASP A 134 -13.69 5.72 25.31
C ASP A 134 -12.66 6.79 24.89
N LYS A 135 -11.38 6.51 25.11
CA LYS A 135 -10.29 7.40 24.66
C LYS A 135 -10.22 7.49 23.14
N ILE A 136 -10.20 6.34 22.45
CA ILE A 136 -10.16 6.28 20.98
C ILE A 136 -11.35 7.02 20.37
N LYS A 137 -12.54 6.86 20.95
CA LYS A 137 -13.77 7.52 20.49
C LYS A 137 -13.75 9.03 20.66
N SER A 138 -13.04 9.53 21.68
CA SER A 138 -12.86 10.96 21.90
C SER A 138 -11.86 11.60 20.94
N ASP A 139 -11.01 10.79 20.29
CA ASP A 139 -10.01 11.25 19.34
C ASP A 139 -10.52 11.08 17.91
N SER A 140 -10.76 12.21 17.22
CA SER A 140 -11.22 12.21 15.84
C SER A 140 -10.21 11.64 14.85
N LEU A 141 -8.93 11.47 15.23
CA LEU A 141 -7.89 10.95 14.35
C LEU A 141 -8.07 9.46 14.04
N PHE A 142 -8.67 8.69 14.95
CA PHE A 142 -8.72 7.23 14.82
C PHE A 142 -10.07 6.69 14.35
N ILE A 143 -11.17 7.28 14.82
CA ILE A 143 -12.52 6.84 14.43
C ILE A 143 -12.74 7.09 12.94
N ASN A 144 -13.14 6.05 12.23
CA ASN A 144 -13.32 6.02 10.77
C ASN A 144 -12.03 6.22 9.95
N THR A 145 -10.87 6.25 10.60
CA THR A 145 -9.54 6.23 9.96
C THR A 145 -8.87 4.88 10.18
N LEU A 146 -8.68 4.48 11.44
CA LEU A 146 -8.01 3.22 11.82
C LEU A 146 -8.93 2.20 12.49
N ILE A 147 -10.08 2.63 12.97
CA ILE A 147 -11.07 1.78 13.61
C ILE A 147 -12.48 2.30 13.34
N ALA A 148 -13.39 1.41 12.98
CA ALA A 148 -14.77 1.78 12.69
C ALA A 148 -15.52 2.18 13.96
N LYS A 149 -16.41 3.17 13.84
CA LYS A 149 -17.25 3.67 14.94
C LYS A 149 -18.12 2.58 15.59
N ASP A 150 -18.49 1.56 14.84
CA ASP A 150 -19.31 0.43 15.29
C ASP A 150 -18.49 -0.71 15.91
N ARG A 151 -17.16 -0.55 16.01
CA ARG A 151 -16.21 -1.56 16.49
C ARG A 151 -16.21 -2.85 15.68
N LYS A 152 -16.55 -2.82 14.39
CA LYS A 152 -16.59 -4.04 13.55
C LYS A 152 -15.42 -4.18 12.59
N SER A 153 -14.55 -3.18 12.48
CA SER A 153 -13.34 -3.28 11.67
C SER A 153 -12.21 -2.40 12.15
N MET A 154 -10.98 -2.83 11.87
CA MET A 154 -9.75 -2.07 12.04
C MET A 154 -9.01 -1.98 10.70
N VAL A 155 -8.24 -0.92 10.51
CA VAL A 155 -7.42 -0.71 9.31
C VAL A 155 -5.95 -0.94 9.64
N LEU A 156 -5.30 -1.75 8.80
CA LEU A 156 -3.85 -1.80 8.69
C LEU A 156 -3.45 -0.89 7.53
N ALA A 157 -2.76 0.21 7.84
CA ALA A 157 -2.25 1.14 6.86
C ALA A 157 -0.78 0.82 6.58
N LEU A 158 -0.45 0.59 5.31
CA LEU A 158 0.91 0.35 4.85
C LEU A 158 1.32 1.48 3.92
N GLN A 159 2.48 2.08 4.17
CA GLN A 159 3.15 2.91 3.17
C GLN A 159 4.08 2.03 2.37
N THR A 160 4.07 2.17 1.05
CA THR A 160 4.89 1.40 0.12
C THR A 160 6.01 2.24 -0.48
N GLU A 161 6.97 1.58 -1.12
CA GLU A 161 7.85 2.24 -2.08
C GLU A 161 7.03 2.88 -3.21
N ASP A 162 7.55 3.96 -3.78
CA ASP A 162 6.91 4.67 -4.88
C ASP A 162 6.98 3.86 -6.19
N ASN A 163 6.03 4.10 -7.09
CA ASN A 163 6.05 3.57 -8.46
C ASN A 163 6.15 2.04 -8.57
N LEU A 164 5.48 1.30 -7.66
CA LEU A 164 5.41 -0.17 -7.78
C LEU A 164 4.78 -0.58 -9.11
N ASN A 165 5.52 -1.41 -9.85
CA ASN A 165 4.98 -2.02 -11.05
C ASN A 165 4.00 -3.15 -10.71
N TYR A 166 3.23 -3.58 -11.70
CA TYR A 166 2.20 -4.62 -11.53
C TYR A 166 2.70 -5.92 -10.87
N GLN A 167 3.92 -6.38 -11.18
CA GLN A 167 4.46 -7.61 -10.58
C GLN A 167 4.83 -7.40 -9.12
N GLN A 168 5.43 -6.25 -8.78
CA GLN A 168 5.75 -5.88 -7.40
C GLN A 168 4.48 -5.74 -6.56
N SER A 169 3.45 -5.03 -7.07
CA SER A 169 2.15 -4.92 -6.41
C SER A 169 1.52 -6.30 -6.19
N LYS A 170 1.58 -7.19 -7.19
CA LYS A 170 1.07 -8.57 -7.06
C LYS A 170 1.83 -9.36 -6.00
N GLN A 171 3.14 -9.20 -5.91
CA GLN A 171 3.99 -9.84 -4.90
C GLN A 171 3.65 -9.38 -3.49
N LEU A 172 3.54 -8.06 -3.27
CA LEU A 172 3.11 -7.49 -1.99
C LEU A 172 1.70 -7.98 -1.59
N LEU A 173 0.74 -7.93 -2.51
CA LEU A 173 -0.62 -8.43 -2.23
C LEU A 173 -0.64 -9.92 -1.88
N ASN A 174 0.24 -10.73 -2.47
CA ASN A 174 0.35 -12.14 -2.12
C ASN A 174 0.91 -12.34 -0.71
N GLN A 175 1.93 -11.57 -0.30
CA GLN A 175 2.47 -11.59 1.06
C GLN A 175 1.40 -11.23 2.10
N ILE A 176 0.66 -10.14 1.86
CA ILE A 176 -0.42 -9.68 2.74
C ILE A 176 -1.51 -10.75 2.87
N ARG A 177 -2.00 -11.28 1.74
CA ARG A 177 -3.05 -12.32 1.75
C ARG A 177 -2.58 -13.61 2.44
N ALA A 178 -1.32 -13.98 2.27
CA ALA A 178 -0.74 -15.14 2.95
C ALA A 178 -0.68 -14.92 4.47
N SER A 179 -0.22 -13.76 4.94
CA SER A 179 -0.19 -13.42 6.36
C SER A 179 -1.59 -13.32 6.98
N LEU A 180 -2.55 -12.67 6.30
CA LEU A 180 -3.96 -12.63 6.74
C LEU A 180 -4.55 -14.03 6.92
N LYS A 181 -4.26 -14.93 5.98
CA LYS A 181 -4.68 -16.33 6.05
C LYS A 181 -4.00 -17.07 7.20
N ALA A 182 -2.69 -16.92 7.37
CA ALA A 182 -1.93 -17.56 8.45
C ALA A 182 -2.41 -17.12 9.84
N ASN A 183 -2.77 -15.83 9.98
CA ASN A 183 -3.31 -15.26 11.21
C ASN A 183 -4.82 -15.50 11.40
N ASN A 184 -5.48 -16.29 10.53
CA ASN A 184 -6.92 -16.58 10.59
C ASN A 184 -7.81 -15.32 10.59
N LEU A 185 -7.51 -14.37 9.70
CA LEU A 185 -8.28 -13.15 9.46
C LEU A 185 -8.92 -13.20 8.06
N PRO A 186 -10.04 -13.95 7.86
CA PRO A 186 -10.60 -14.21 6.54
C PRO A 186 -11.43 -13.06 5.96
N ASN A 187 -11.91 -12.14 6.81
CA ASN A 187 -12.79 -11.05 6.40
C ASN A 187 -12.00 -9.75 6.26
N TYR A 188 -11.54 -9.45 5.04
CA TYR A 188 -10.81 -8.23 4.75
C TYR A 188 -11.25 -7.62 3.41
N HIS A 189 -11.01 -6.32 3.25
CA HIS A 189 -11.22 -5.55 2.02
C HIS A 189 -9.98 -4.73 1.72
#